data_AF-A0A964I1I0-F1
#
_entry.id   AF-A0A964I1I0-F1
#
_cell.length_a   1.000
_cell.length_b   1.000
_cell.length_c   1.000
_cell.angle_alpha   90.00
_cell.angle_beta   90.00
_cell.angle_gamma   90.00
#
_symmetry.space_group_name_H-M   'P 1'
#
loop_
_entity.id
_entity.type
_entity.pdbx_description
1 polymer ?
#
loop_
_entity_poly.entity_id
_entity_poly.type
_entity_poly.pdbx_seq_one_letter_code
_entity_poly.pdbx_strand_id
1 'polypeptide(L)'
;MEAGLRTPLLDFFRRGEVARDVRLMAAQGAVAPCPLEQLGILMILSSDADSEIRDTASATLRLLPNELVASFIARSDVPTELRAFFVGRGIAPSDTPAPDFDEPLLDTDESGLSFEQEKGESAQSFTQRLASMTVPEKVKCAMKGTREMRAVLTRDPHRMVASAVLSCPKVNDAEVEAFAKMGNVSEDILRTIASSRAWTKNYSVTLSLVKNSKTQVAMSMTLMQRLTES
;
A
#
# COMPACT_ATOMS: atom_id res chain seq x y z
N MET A 1 -2.73 0.04 -19.22
CA MET A 1 -4.14 0.21 -18.84
C MET A 1 -4.17 0.98 -17.52
N GLU A 2 -5.03 1.99 -17.36
CA GLU A 2 -5.09 2.79 -16.13
C GLU A 2 -6.22 2.29 -15.22
N ALA A 3 -5.93 2.04 -13.95
CA ALA A 3 -6.92 1.57 -12.98
C ALA A 3 -7.77 2.69 -12.35
N GLY A 4 -7.56 3.95 -12.73
CA GLY A 4 -8.23 5.14 -12.15
C GLY A 4 -7.85 5.47 -10.69
N LEU A 5 -7.39 4.49 -9.92
CA LEU A 5 -6.96 4.62 -8.52
C LEU A 5 -5.64 5.40 -8.42
N ARG A 6 -5.55 6.37 -7.51
CA ARG A 6 -4.29 7.08 -7.21
C ARG A 6 -3.82 6.79 -5.80
N THR A 7 -3.02 5.75 -5.65
CA THR A 7 -2.23 5.53 -4.44
C THR A 7 -0.74 5.59 -4.79
N PRO A 8 0.12 6.03 -3.85
CA PRO A 8 1.55 6.15 -4.16
C PRO A 8 2.20 4.81 -4.50
N LEU A 9 1.75 3.70 -3.91
CA LEU A 9 2.26 2.37 -4.26
C LEU A 9 1.88 2.01 -5.70
N LEU A 10 0.61 2.15 -6.07
CA LEU A 10 0.13 1.85 -7.41
C LEU A 10 0.76 2.76 -8.48
N ASP A 11 1.08 4.00 -8.11
CA ASP A 11 1.78 4.95 -8.98
C ASP A 11 3.15 4.44 -9.44
N PHE A 12 3.92 3.75 -8.58
CA PHE A 12 5.18 3.12 -9.00
C PHE A 12 4.96 2.10 -10.11
N PHE A 13 3.95 1.23 -9.97
CA PHE A 13 3.60 0.23 -10.98
C PHE A 13 3.17 0.89 -12.29
N ARG A 14 2.35 1.95 -12.22
CA ARG A 14 1.87 2.67 -13.40
C ARG A 14 3.02 3.32 -14.18
N ARG A 15 4.00 3.89 -13.48
CA ARG A 15 5.15 4.58 -14.08
C ARG A 15 6.24 3.63 -14.57
N GLY A 16 6.11 2.32 -14.30
CA GLY A 16 7.15 1.35 -14.63
C GLY A 16 8.41 1.50 -13.77
N GLU A 17 8.31 2.14 -12.61
CA GLU A 17 9.44 2.37 -11.69
C GLU A 17 9.71 1.15 -10.78
N VAL A 18 8.96 0.06 -10.96
CA VAL A 18 9.07 -1.16 -10.15
C VAL A 18 10.01 -2.17 -10.81
N ALA A 19 11.01 -2.61 -10.05
CA ALA A 19 11.93 -3.65 -10.47
C ALA A 19 11.20 -4.96 -10.85
N ARG A 20 11.79 -5.73 -11.77
CA ARG A 20 11.16 -6.92 -12.34
C ARG A 20 10.77 -7.96 -11.28
N ASP A 21 11.64 -8.21 -10.33
CA ASP A 21 11.45 -9.13 -9.21
C ASP A 21 10.25 -8.75 -8.34
N VAL A 22 10.09 -7.45 -8.01
CA VAL A 22 8.93 -6.95 -7.27
C VAL A 22 7.65 -7.05 -8.10
N ARG A 23 7.71 -6.76 -9.41
CA ARG A 23 6.55 -6.94 -10.30
C ARG A 23 6.14 -8.41 -10.39
N LEU A 24 7.08 -9.33 -10.51
CA LEU A 24 6.79 -10.76 -10.52
C LEU A 24 6.17 -11.21 -9.19
N MET A 25 6.73 -10.79 -8.05
CA MET A 25 6.17 -11.06 -6.72
C MET A 25 4.74 -10.53 -6.57
N ALA A 26 4.47 -9.32 -7.07
CA ALA A 26 3.15 -8.73 -7.03
C ALA A 26 2.17 -9.46 -7.97
N ALA A 27 2.62 -9.86 -9.16
CA ALA A 27 1.85 -10.67 -10.10
C ALA A 27 1.47 -12.04 -9.52
N GLN A 28 2.34 -12.63 -8.69
CA GLN A 28 2.08 -13.88 -7.98
C GLN A 28 1.01 -13.73 -6.89
N GLY A 29 0.66 -12.50 -6.47
CA GLY A 29 -0.24 -12.25 -5.34
C GLY A 29 0.45 -12.30 -3.97
N ALA A 30 1.78 -12.27 -3.93
CA ALA A 30 2.56 -12.37 -2.69
C ALA A 30 2.82 -10.99 -2.03
N VAL A 31 2.64 -9.90 -2.78
CA VAL A 31 2.50 -8.56 -2.21
C VAL A 31 1.03 -8.45 -1.82
N ALA A 32 0.74 -8.42 -0.52
CA ALA A 32 -0.60 -8.49 0.04
C ALA A 32 -1.07 -7.12 0.59
N PRO A 33 -1.25 -6.10 -0.27
CA PRO A 33 -1.72 -4.77 0.14
C PRO A 33 -3.25 -4.81 0.38
N CYS A 34 -3.84 -3.65 0.61
CA CYS A 34 -5.30 -3.56 0.67
C CYS A 34 -5.97 -4.01 -0.65
N PRO A 35 -7.21 -4.52 -0.62
CA PRO A 35 -7.94 -5.05 -1.78
C PRO A 35 -7.89 -4.17 -3.03
N LEU A 36 -8.14 -2.86 -2.86
CA LEU A 36 -8.25 -1.94 -3.99
C LEU A 36 -6.92 -1.79 -4.72
N GLU A 37 -5.82 -1.72 -3.97
CA GLU A 37 -4.47 -1.70 -4.54
C GLU A 37 -4.09 -3.05 -5.13
N GLN A 38 -4.45 -4.16 -4.49
CA GLN A 38 -4.18 -5.50 -5.00
C GLN A 38 -4.83 -5.70 -6.38
N LEU A 39 -6.11 -5.37 -6.52
CA LEU A 39 -6.82 -5.46 -7.79
C LEU A 39 -6.23 -4.51 -8.84
N GLY A 40 -5.89 -3.28 -8.44
CA GLY A 40 -5.25 -2.30 -9.31
C GLY A 40 -3.89 -2.77 -9.83
N ILE A 41 -3.04 -3.34 -8.97
CA ILE A 41 -1.74 -3.87 -9.34
C ILE A 41 -1.89 -5.04 -10.32
N LEU A 42 -2.75 -6.02 -10.00
CA LEU A 42 -3.01 -7.16 -10.88
C LEU A 42 -3.58 -6.73 -12.25
N MET A 43 -4.47 -5.75 -12.26
CA MET A 43 -4.99 -5.15 -13.51
C MET A 43 -3.86 -4.57 -14.36
N ILE A 44 -2.97 -3.77 -13.77
CA ILE A 44 -1.82 -3.18 -14.48
C ILE A 44 -0.90 -4.28 -15.01
N LEU A 45 -0.53 -5.24 -14.17
CA LEU A 45 0.41 -6.31 -14.51
C LEU A 45 -0.17 -7.30 -15.54
N SER A 46 -1.50 -7.42 -15.66
CA SER A 46 -2.13 -8.21 -16.72
C SER A 46 -1.88 -7.68 -18.14
N SER A 47 -1.25 -6.52 -18.27
CA SER A 47 -0.77 -5.94 -19.54
C SER A 47 0.72 -5.60 -19.50
N ASP A 48 1.49 -6.26 -18.63
CA ASP A 48 2.93 -6.04 -18.51
C ASP A 48 3.68 -6.39 -19.81
N ALA A 49 4.78 -5.68 -20.07
CA ALA A 49 5.64 -5.93 -21.22
C ALA A 49 6.34 -7.29 -21.14
N ASP A 50 6.71 -7.72 -19.93
CA ASP A 50 7.26 -9.05 -19.67
C ASP A 50 6.14 -10.10 -19.68
N SER A 51 6.26 -11.09 -20.57
CA SER A 51 5.24 -12.14 -20.72
C SER A 51 5.06 -12.99 -19.47
N GLU A 52 6.14 -13.29 -18.75
CA GLU A 52 6.07 -14.10 -17.54
C GLU A 52 5.22 -13.40 -16.47
N ILE A 53 5.47 -12.10 -16.27
CA ILE A 53 4.74 -11.29 -15.30
C ILE A 53 3.26 -11.18 -15.71
N ARG A 54 3.01 -10.94 -16.99
CA ARG A 54 1.65 -10.80 -17.54
C ARG A 54 0.82 -12.07 -17.40
N ASP A 55 1.42 -13.21 -17.74
CA ASP A 55 0.76 -14.51 -17.69
C ASP A 55 0.53 -14.92 -16.23
N THR A 56 1.49 -14.64 -15.34
CA THR A 56 1.36 -14.86 -13.89
C THR A 56 0.23 -14.01 -13.29
N ALA A 57 0.19 -12.71 -13.57
CA ALA A 57 -0.87 -11.83 -13.08
C ALA A 57 -2.25 -12.28 -13.59
N SER A 58 -2.33 -12.71 -14.85
CA SER A 58 -3.55 -13.24 -15.45
C SER A 58 -4.01 -14.55 -14.79
N ALA A 59 -3.06 -15.42 -14.41
CA ALA A 59 -3.36 -16.63 -13.66
C ALA A 59 -3.85 -16.32 -12.25
N THR A 60 -3.16 -15.42 -11.53
CA THR A 60 -3.54 -14.97 -10.18
C THR A 60 -4.94 -14.33 -10.16
N LEU A 61 -5.28 -13.52 -11.16
CA LEU A 61 -6.62 -12.96 -11.31
C LEU A 61 -7.72 -14.03 -11.41
N ARG A 62 -7.42 -15.20 -11.96
CA ARG A 62 -8.38 -16.32 -12.05
C ARG A 62 -8.54 -17.08 -10.74
N LEU A 63 -7.60 -16.92 -9.79
CA LEU A 63 -7.68 -17.52 -8.46
C LEU A 63 -8.58 -16.72 -7.50
N LEU A 64 -8.82 -15.43 -7.80
CA LEU A 64 -9.68 -14.58 -6.99
C LEU A 64 -11.13 -15.09 -7.00
N PRO A 65 -11.78 -15.24 -5.84
CA PRO A 65 -13.19 -15.63 -5.79
C PRO A 65 -14.09 -14.59 -6.47
N ASN A 66 -14.81 -15.00 -7.51
CA ASN A 66 -15.66 -14.09 -8.30
C ASN A 66 -16.69 -13.35 -7.44
N GLU A 67 -17.24 -13.99 -6.40
CA GLU A 67 -18.21 -13.38 -5.48
C GLU A 67 -17.59 -12.23 -4.66
N LEU A 68 -16.35 -12.42 -4.18
CA LEU A 68 -15.62 -11.38 -3.46
C LEU A 68 -15.27 -10.22 -4.39
N VAL A 69 -14.81 -10.52 -5.61
CA VAL A 69 -14.53 -9.47 -6.60
C VAL A 69 -15.81 -8.71 -6.98
N ALA A 70 -16.91 -9.41 -7.24
CA ALA A 70 -18.21 -8.85 -7.60
C ALA A 70 -18.75 -7.88 -6.53
N SER A 71 -18.68 -8.29 -5.25
CA SER A 71 -19.07 -7.43 -4.13
C SER A 71 -18.12 -6.27 -3.91
N PHE A 72 -16.82 -6.46 -4.14
CA PHE A 72 -15.85 -5.38 -4.03
C PHE A 72 -16.05 -4.32 -5.13
N ILE A 73 -16.16 -4.71 -6.40
CA ILE A 73 -16.34 -3.76 -7.52
C ILE A 73 -17.69 -3.05 -7.50
N ALA A 74 -18.65 -3.52 -6.69
CA ALA A 74 -19.93 -2.85 -6.44
C ALA A 74 -19.82 -1.63 -5.51
N ARG A 75 -18.70 -1.48 -4.78
CA ARG A 75 -18.47 -0.31 -3.93
C ARG A 75 -18.39 0.99 -4.74
N SER A 76 -18.81 2.09 -4.14
CA SER A 76 -18.85 3.42 -4.77
C SER A 76 -17.50 4.09 -4.91
N ASP A 77 -16.50 3.67 -4.12
CA ASP A 77 -15.13 4.16 -4.14
C ASP A 77 -14.23 3.45 -5.17
N VAL A 78 -14.73 2.39 -5.81
CA VAL A 78 -14.02 1.67 -6.88
C VAL A 78 -14.05 2.49 -8.18
N PRO A 79 -12.89 2.80 -8.78
CA PRO A 79 -12.83 3.51 -10.06
C PRO A 79 -13.53 2.79 -11.21
N THR A 80 -14.07 3.56 -12.16
CA THR A 80 -14.82 3.05 -13.30
C THR A 80 -14.00 2.12 -14.18
N GLU A 81 -12.73 2.43 -14.40
CA GLU A 81 -11.82 1.62 -15.24
C GLU A 81 -11.56 0.24 -14.61
N LEU A 82 -11.34 0.21 -13.30
CA LEU A 82 -11.16 -1.03 -12.56
C LEU A 82 -12.43 -1.89 -12.60
N ARG A 83 -13.60 -1.27 -12.42
CA ARG A 83 -14.89 -1.95 -12.56
C ARG A 83 -15.09 -2.52 -13.97
N ALA A 84 -14.85 -1.71 -15.01
CA ALA A 84 -15.00 -2.12 -16.39
C ALA A 84 -14.07 -3.29 -16.77
N PHE A 85 -12.85 -3.31 -16.21
CA PHE A 85 -11.90 -4.41 -16.41
C PHE A 85 -12.43 -5.77 -15.94
N PHE A 86 -13.08 -5.82 -14.78
CA PHE A 86 -13.67 -7.05 -14.24
C PHE A 86 -15.00 -7.42 -14.92
N VAL A 87 -15.81 -6.42 -15.28
CA VAL A 87 -17.02 -6.64 -16.10
C VAL A 87 -16.65 -7.26 -17.45
N GLY A 88 -15.58 -6.77 -18.10
CA GLY A 88 -15.05 -7.36 -19.34
C GLY A 88 -14.53 -8.80 -19.19
N ARG A 89 -14.31 -9.26 -17.95
CA ARG A 89 -13.96 -10.65 -17.59
C ARG A 89 -15.16 -11.49 -17.19
N GLY A 90 -16.38 -10.95 -17.28
CA GLY A 90 -17.62 -11.64 -16.92
C GLY A 90 -17.97 -11.57 -15.43
N ILE A 91 -17.31 -10.70 -14.65
CA ILE A 91 -17.63 -10.48 -13.23
C ILE A 91 -18.45 -9.19 -13.12
N ALA A 92 -19.76 -9.34 -13.01
CA ALA A 92 -20.66 -8.20 -12.81
C ALA A 92 -20.64 -7.74 -11.33
N PRO A 93 -20.80 -6.43 -11.04
CA PRO A 93 -20.98 -5.95 -9.68
C PRO A 93 -22.21 -6.60 -9.04
N SER A 94 -22.10 -7.04 -7.79
CA SER A 94 -23.26 -7.56 -7.05
C SER A 94 -24.18 -6.44 -6.56
N ASP A 95 -25.41 -6.79 -6.19
CA ASP A 95 -26.39 -5.85 -5.63
C ASP A 95 -25.98 -5.34 -4.24
N THR A 96 -25.28 -6.18 -3.48
CA THR A 96 -24.77 -5.84 -2.15
C THR A 96 -23.27 -5.54 -2.24
N PRO A 97 -22.83 -4.29 -2.01
CA PRO A 97 -21.42 -3.96 -1.92
C PRO A 97 -20.74 -4.65 -0.74
N ALA A 98 -19.47 -5.00 -0.90
CA ALA A 98 -18.66 -5.52 0.19
C ALA A 98 -18.51 -4.48 1.31
N PRO A 99 -18.41 -4.92 2.59
CA PRO A 99 -18.09 -4.01 3.68
C PRO A 99 -16.71 -3.38 3.48
N ASP A 100 -16.41 -2.36 4.29
CA ASP A 100 -15.06 -1.82 4.33
C ASP A 100 -14.14 -2.76 5.10
N PHE A 101 -13.19 -3.36 4.39
CA PHE A 101 -12.15 -4.19 4.98
C PHE A 101 -10.83 -3.93 4.24
N ASP A 102 -9.75 -3.95 5.00
CA ASP A 102 -8.42 -3.67 4.50
C ASP A 102 -7.66 -4.95 4.13
N GLU A 103 -8.15 -6.13 4.52
CA GLU A 103 -7.48 -7.41 4.29
C GLU A 103 -7.39 -7.77 2.81
N PRO A 104 -6.24 -8.25 2.31
CA PRO A 104 -6.06 -8.63 0.91
C PRO A 104 -7.07 -9.70 0.47
N LEU A 105 -7.53 -9.61 -0.79
CA LEU A 105 -8.47 -10.60 -1.37
C LEU A 105 -7.81 -11.96 -1.61
N LEU A 106 -6.49 -11.95 -1.82
CA LEU A 106 -5.68 -13.14 -2.01
C LEU A 106 -4.33 -12.92 -1.35
N ASP A 107 -3.79 -13.94 -0.70
CA ASP A 107 -2.42 -13.93 -0.23
C ASP A 107 -1.78 -15.29 -0.53
N THR A 108 -0.94 -15.31 -1.57
CA THR A 108 -0.29 -16.55 -2.07
C THR A 108 1.09 -16.77 -1.48
N ASP A 109 1.48 -15.94 -0.53
CA ASP A 109 2.79 -16.01 0.06
C ASP A 109 2.95 -17.21 0.99
N GLU A 110 3.67 -18.21 0.48
CA GLU A 110 4.09 -19.38 1.25
C GLU A 110 5.56 -19.30 1.69
N SER A 111 6.23 -18.16 1.56
CA SER A 111 7.70 -18.12 1.65
C SER A 111 8.27 -18.38 3.05
N GLY A 112 7.43 -18.63 4.06
CA GLY A 112 7.83 -18.95 5.43
C GLY A 112 8.68 -17.87 6.10
N LEU A 113 8.71 -16.65 5.56
CA LEU A 113 9.48 -15.55 6.14
C LEU A 113 8.83 -15.19 7.47
N SER A 114 9.52 -15.51 8.57
CA SER A 114 9.10 -15.07 9.88
C SER A 114 9.29 -13.55 9.97
N PHE A 115 8.16 -12.86 10.09
CA PHE A 115 8.11 -11.45 10.41
C PHE A 115 8.06 -11.20 11.92
N GLU A 116 8.24 -12.23 12.74
CA GLU A 116 8.29 -12.09 14.19
C GLU A 116 9.71 -11.71 14.64
N GLN A 117 9.78 -10.80 15.60
CA GLN A 117 11.01 -10.49 16.29
C GLN A 117 11.33 -11.63 17.26
N GLU A 118 12.54 -12.19 17.17
CA GLU A 118 12.95 -13.26 18.08
C GLU A 118 13.13 -12.71 19.50
N LYS A 119 12.70 -13.47 20.51
CA LYS A 119 12.87 -13.08 21.92
C LYS A 119 14.36 -12.92 22.24
N GLY A 120 14.78 -11.69 22.53
CA GLY A 120 16.17 -11.35 22.85
C GLY A 120 16.92 -10.65 21.72
N GLU A 121 16.31 -10.46 20.55
CA GLU A 121 16.91 -9.69 19.45
C GLU A 121 17.05 -8.22 19.83
N SER A 122 18.28 -7.70 19.80
CA SER A 122 18.54 -6.28 20.06
C SER A 122 17.95 -5.39 18.97
N ALA A 123 17.59 -4.14 19.29
CA ALA A 123 17.08 -3.19 18.29
C ALA A 123 18.09 -2.92 17.14
N GLN A 124 19.39 -3.00 17.44
CA GLN A 124 20.46 -2.84 16.44
C GLN A 124 20.51 -4.02 15.47
N SER A 125 20.48 -5.26 15.98
CA SER A 125 20.46 -6.46 15.14
C SER A 125 19.19 -6.54 14.29
N PHE A 126 18.04 -6.16 14.85
CA PHE A 126 16.78 -6.08 14.11
C PHE A 126 16.84 -5.08 12.94
N THR A 127 17.35 -3.87 13.20
CA THR A 127 17.50 -2.84 12.17
C THR A 127 18.51 -3.26 11.11
N GLN A 128 19.60 -3.92 11.52
CA GLN A 128 20.61 -4.46 10.61
C GLN A 128 20.04 -5.57 9.72
N ARG A 129 19.20 -6.46 10.27
CA ARG A 129 18.49 -7.49 9.51
C ARG A 129 17.59 -6.88 8.45
N LEU A 130 16.76 -5.90 8.81
CA LEU A 130 15.93 -5.18 7.84
C LEU A 130 16.80 -4.49 6.76
N ALA A 131 17.95 -3.94 7.12
CA ALA A 131 18.86 -3.32 6.17
C ALA A 131 19.47 -4.34 5.17
N SER A 132 19.69 -5.59 5.59
CA SER A 132 20.21 -6.66 4.73
C SER A 132 19.18 -7.27 3.78
N MET A 133 17.89 -7.02 3.98
CA MET A 133 16.84 -7.54 3.11
C MET A 133 16.87 -6.89 1.71
N THR A 134 16.52 -7.69 0.71
CA THR A 134 16.28 -7.23 -0.65
C THR A 134 15.03 -6.34 -0.72
N VAL A 135 14.89 -5.54 -1.79
CA VAL A 135 13.70 -4.68 -1.97
C VAL A 135 12.38 -5.47 -1.96
N PRO A 136 12.25 -6.62 -2.67
CA PRO A 136 11.03 -7.43 -2.59
C PRO A 136 10.72 -7.92 -1.18
N GLU A 137 11.72 -8.41 -0.43
CA GLU A 137 11.55 -8.84 0.96
C GLU A 137 11.11 -7.68 1.87
N LYS A 138 11.67 -6.49 1.66
CA LYS A 138 11.27 -5.28 2.39
C LYS A 138 9.85 -4.84 2.06
N VAL A 139 9.43 -4.88 0.79
CA VAL A 139 8.04 -4.57 0.40
C VAL A 139 7.07 -5.52 1.09
N LYS A 140 7.41 -6.80 1.13
CA LYS A 140 6.62 -7.82 1.81
C LYS A 140 6.58 -7.63 3.32
N CYS A 141 7.73 -7.35 3.92
CA CYS A 141 7.86 -6.99 5.33
C CYS A 141 7.06 -5.73 5.68
N ALA A 142 7.00 -4.74 4.78
CA ALA A 142 6.18 -3.55 4.95
C ALA A 142 4.68 -3.87 5.03
N MET A 143 4.20 -4.85 4.24
CA MET A 143 2.78 -5.25 4.21
C MET A 143 2.38 -6.16 5.37
N LYS A 144 3.26 -7.11 5.74
CA LYS A 144 2.91 -8.21 6.64
C LYS A 144 3.59 -8.16 8.00
N GLY A 145 4.63 -7.34 8.11
CA GLY A 145 5.46 -7.26 9.29
C GLY A 145 4.79 -6.60 10.48
N THR A 146 5.54 -6.55 11.58
CA THR A 146 5.07 -5.93 12.83
C THR A 146 5.05 -4.40 12.72
N ARG A 147 4.44 -3.76 13.71
CA ARG A 147 4.44 -2.30 13.86
C ARG A 147 5.87 -1.72 13.91
N GLU A 148 6.79 -2.43 14.55
CA GLU A 148 8.20 -2.05 14.68
C GLU A 148 8.91 -2.12 13.33
N MET A 149 8.64 -3.17 12.53
CA MET A 149 9.17 -3.29 11.17
C MET A 149 8.72 -2.10 10.31
N ARG A 150 7.42 -1.78 10.33
CA ARG A 150 6.88 -0.62 9.63
C ARG A 150 7.52 0.69 10.08
N ALA A 151 7.70 0.89 11.39
CA ALA A 151 8.37 2.08 11.92
C ALA A 151 9.81 2.26 11.44
N VAL A 152 10.50 1.18 11.09
CA VAL A 152 11.82 1.23 10.44
C VAL A 152 11.69 1.44 8.93
N LEU A 153 10.78 0.73 8.25
CA LEU A 153 10.66 0.74 6.79
C LEU A 153 10.02 2.02 6.23
N THR A 154 9.25 2.79 7.00
CA THR A 154 8.67 4.08 6.55
C THR A 154 9.76 5.11 6.18
N ARG A 155 10.98 4.93 6.70
CA ARG A 155 12.16 5.75 6.39
C ARG A 155 13.17 5.04 5.50
N ASP A 156 12.78 3.95 4.84
CA ASP A 156 13.66 3.23 3.91
C ASP A 156 14.08 4.15 2.75
N PRO A 157 15.35 4.13 2.32
CA PRO A 157 15.82 4.94 1.20
C PRO A 157 15.10 4.62 -0.12
N HIS A 158 14.61 3.39 -0.29
CA HIS A 158 13.85 3.00 -1.46
C HIS A 158 12.39 3.47 -1.31
N ARG A 159 12.02 4.52 -2.05
CA ARG A 159 10.70 5.19 -1.94
C ARG A 159 9.50 4.24 -2.04
N MET A 160 9.59 3.22 -2.89
CA MET A 160 8.53 2.21 -3.01
C MET A 160 8.35 1.38 -1.72
N VAL A 161 9.41 1.05 -0.99
CA VAL A 161 9.33 0.33 0.30
C VAL A 161 8.65 1.21 1.34
N ALA A 162 9.06 2.47 1.43
CA ALA A 162 8.42 3.42 2.33
C ALA A 162 6.92 3.61 1.99
N SER A 163 6.59 3.69 0.69
CA SER A 163 5.21 3.78 0.22
C SER A 163 4.40 2.53 0.53
N ALA A 164 5.01 1.35 0.39
CA ALA A 164 4.40 0.07 0.71
C ALA A 164 3.94 0.02 2.18
N VAL A 165 4.67 0.67 3.10
CA VAL A 165 4.23 0.73 4.51
C VAL A 165 2.87 1.41 4.65
N LEU A 166 2.61 2.51 3.94
CA LEU A 166 1.33 3.22 4.04
C LEU A 166 0.14 2.47 3.42
N SER A 167 0.45 1.52 2.53
CA SER A 167 -0.49 0.61 1.87
C SER A 167 -0.76 -0.66 2.67
N CYS A 168 -0.07 -0.84 3.81
CA CYS A 168 -0.28 -1.97 4.70
C CYS A 168 -1.66 -1.87 5.37
N PRO A 169 -2.46 -2.94 5.34
CA PRO A 169 -3.82 -2.93 5.88
C PRO A 169 -3.87 -2.86 7.42
N LYS A 170 -2.74 -3.08 8.08
CA LYS A 170 -2.63 -3.05 9.55
C LYS A 170 -2.16 -1.70 10.10
N VAL A 171 -1.95 -0.69 9.25
CA VAL A 171 -1.53 0.65 9.69
C VAL A 171 -2.71 1.38 10.33
N ASN A 172 -2.50 1.87 11.54
CA ASN A 172 -3.49 2.64 12.31
C ASN A 172 -3.07 4.10 12.48
N ASP A 173 -4.00 4.93 12.97
CA ASP A 173 -3.79 6.36 13.22
C ASP A 173 -2.58 6.66 14.12
N ALA A 174 -2.31 5.81 15.12
CA ALA A 174 -1.19 6.02 16.05
C ALA A 174 0.18 5.78 15.38
N GLU A 175 0.26 4.84 14.44
CA GLU A 175 1.43 4.67 13.58
C GLU A 175 1.60 5.85 12.63
N VAL A 176 0.51 6.29 12.00
CA VAL A 176 0.52 7.42 11.07
C VAL A 176 0.96 8.71 11.76
N GLU A 177 0.47 8.98 12.98
CA GLU A 177 0.93 10.09 13.80
C GLU A 177 2.44 9.98 14.09
N ALA A 178 2.92 8.78 14.45
CA ALA A 178 4.34 8.55 14.69
C ALA A 178 5.18 8.81 13.43
N PHE A 179 4.73 8.34 12.26
CA PHE A 179 5.39 8.58 10.98
C PHE A 179 5.43 10.08 10.64
N ALA A 180 4.33 10.79 10.84
CA ALA A 180 4.24 12.24 10.62
C ALA A 180 5.17 13.04 11.55
N LYS A 181 5.52 12.53 12.74
CA LYS A 181 6.49 13.16 13.65
C LYS A 181 7.95 12.92 13.25
N MET A 182 8.24 11.95 12.40
CA MET A 182 9.62 11.59 12.05
C MET A 182 10.26 12.61 11.09
N GLY A 183 11.37 13.22 11.49
CA GLY A 183 12.10 14.18 10.66
C GLY A 183 12.93 13.55 9.53
N ASN A 184 13.13 12.23 9.54
CA ASN A 184 13.91 11.50 8.54
C ASN A 184 13.06 10.78 7.49
N VAL A 185 11.73 10.85 7.57
CA VAL A 185 10.81 10.33 6.56
C VAL A 185 10.88 11.19 5.28
N SER A 186 10.53 10.61 4.13
CA SER A 186 10.52 11.34 2.85
C SER A 186 9.28 12.21 2.70
N GLU A 187 9.41 13.30 1.93
CA GLU A 187 8.32 14.24 1.67
C GLU A 187 7.11 13.58 0.99
N ASP A 188 7.34 12.53 0.19
CA ASP A 188 6.26 11.76 -0.45
C ASP A 188 5.35 11.05 0.54
N ILE A 189 5.92 10.51 1.63
CA ILE A 189 5.17 9.87 2.69
C ILE A 189 4.32 10.90 3.43
N LEU A 190 4.92 12.05 3.77
CA LEU A 190 4.18 13.15 4.42
C LEU A 190 3.05 13.68 3.52
N ARG A 191 3.30 13.83 2.21
CA ARG A 191 2.29 14.23 1.23
C ARG A 191 1.18 13.22 1.11
N THR A 192 1.51 11.92 1.11
CA THR A 192 0.52 10.84 1.11
C THR A 192 -0.36 10.91 2.34
N ILE A 193 0.26 11.05 3.52
CA ILE A 193 -0.48 11.13 4.77
C ILE A 193 -1.41 12.34 4.78
N ALA A 194 -0.89 13.51 4.39
CA ALA A 194 -1.62 14.77 4.37
C ALA A 194 -2.70 14.84 3.27
N SER A 195 -2.66 13.97 2.26
CA SER A 195 -3.71 13.86 1.23
C SER A 195 -4.83 12.90 1.62
N SER A 196 -4.60 12.02 2.62
CA SER A 196 -5.59 11.08 3.10
C SER A 196 -6.60 11.75 4.02
N ARG A 197 -7.87 11.81 3.59
CA ARG A 197 -8.96 12.29 4.44
C ARG A 197 -9.15 11.42 5.69
N ALA A 198 -8.88 10.12 5.57
CA ALA A 198 -9.02 9.17 6.68
C ALA A 198 -8.08 9.51 7.84
N TRP A 199 -6.86 9.96 7.55
CA TRP A 199 -5.88 10.32 8.59
C TRP A 199 -5.93 11.80 8.97
N THR A 200 -6.19 12.71 8.02
CA THR A 200 -6.24 14.16 8.31
C THR A 200 -7.46 14.61 9.11
N LYS A 201 -8.48 13.76 9.28
CA LYS A 201 -9.56 13.98 10.26
C LYS A 201 -9.06 13.94 11.70
N ASN A 202 -7.93 13.26 11.95
CA ASN A 202 -7.34 13.15 13.27
C ASN A 202 -6.47 14.40 13.55
N TYR A 203 -6.85 15.14 14.58
CA TYR A 203 -6.15 16.34 15.01
C TYR A 203 -4.67 16.09 15.30
N SER A 204 -4.32 14.96 15.95
CA SER A 204 -2.92 14.68 16.32
C SER A 204 -2.03 14.44 15.10
N VAL A 205 -2.57 13.75 14.08
CA VAL A 205 -1.90 13.54 12.79
C VAL A 205 -1.69 14.88 12.08
N THR A 206 -2.75 15.68 11.95
CA THR A 206 -2.71 16.99 11.28
C THR A 206 -1.73 17.94 11.96
N LEU A 207 -1.74 18.01 13.29
CA LEU A 207 -0.79 18.80 14.07
C LEU A 207 0.65 18.32 13.86
N SER A 208 0.87 17.00 13.83
CA SER A 208 2.20 16.42 13.62
C SER A 208 2.76 16.73 12.22
N LEU A 209 1.91 16.68 11.19
CA LEU A 209 2.27 17.06 9.83
C LEU A 209 2.70 18.53 9.75
N VAL A 210 1.91 19.44 10.32
CA VAL A 210 2.22 20.89 10.30
C VAL A 210 3.55 21.18 11.02
N LYS A 211 3.85 20.46 12.09
CA LYS A 211 5.11 20.63 12.85
C LYS A 211 6.33 20.01 12.18
N ASN A 212 6.15 19.14 11.19
CA ASN A 212 7.26 18.48 10.52
C ASN A 212 7.90 19.40 9.46
N SER A 213 9.21 19.61 9.55
CA SER A 213 9.96 20.50 8.66
C SER A 213 10.02 20.04 7.20
N LYS A 214 9.74 18.76 6.94
CA LYS A 214 9.69 18.19 5.58
C LYS A 214 8.28 18.19 4.98
N THR A 215 7.26 18.59 5.72
CA THR A 215 5.92 18.76 5.14
C THR A 215 5.94 19.98 4.21
N GLN A 216 5.46 19.80 2.99
CA GLN A 216 5.37 20.87 2.00
C GLN A 216 4.63 22.08 2.57
N VAL A 217 5.21 23.28 2.39
CA VAL A 217 4.66 24.54 2.93
C VAL A 217 3.19 24.73 2.54
N ALA A 218 2.86 24.48 1.27
CA ALA A 218 1.48 24.60 0.79
C ALA A 218 0.51 23.69 1.56
N MET A 219 0.90 22.45 1.83
CA MET A 219 0.09 21.51 2.62
C MET A 219 -0.02 21.96 4.07
N SER A 220 1.09 22.38 4.70
CA SER A 220 1.07 22.89 6.06
C SER A 220 0.13 24.08 6.22
N MET A 221 0.13 25.02 5.25
CA MET A 221 -0.80 26.16 5.25
C MET A 221 -2.27 25.72 5.17
N THR A 222 -2.59 24.79 4.27
CA THR A 222 -3.96 24.25 4.16
C THR A 222 -4.40 23.49 5.41
N LEU A 223 -3.50 22.72 6.02
CA LEU A 223 -3.79 21.97 7.25
C LEU A 223 -3.94 22.89 8.47
N MET A 224 -3.15 23.97 8.56
CA MET A 224 -3.27 24.96 9.63
C MET A 224 -4.65 25.63 9.68
N GLN A 225 -5.23 25.95 8.52
CA GLN A 225 -6.60 26.51 8.45
C GLN A 225 -7.64 25.60 9.11
N ARG A 226 -7.46 24.27 8.99
CA ARG A 226 -8.36 23.28 9.61
C ARG A 226 -8.14 23.14 11.12
N LEU A 227 -6.91 23.32 11.60
CA LEU A 227 -6.59 23.25 13.04
C LEU A 227 -7.19 24.41 13.84
N THR A 228 -7.41 25.56 13.19
CA THR A 228 -8.05 26.74 13.80
C THR A 228 -9.58 26.64 13.88
N GLU A 229 -10.21 25.73 13.14
CA GLU A 229 -11.66 25.56 13.05
C GLU A 229 -12.21 24.42 13.95
N SER A 230 -11.38 23.85 14.83
CA SER A 230 -11.74 22.80 15.81
C SER A 230 -11.77 23.35 17.23
#